data_AF-A0AAW0Q2F4-F1
#
_entry.id   AF-A0AAW0Q2F4-F1
#
_cell.length_a   1.000
_cell.length_b   1.000
_cell.length_c   1.000
_cell.angle_alpha   90.00
_cell.angle_beta   90.00
_cell.angle_gamma   90.00
#
_symmetry.space_group_name_H-M   'P 1'
#
loop_
_entity.id
_entity.type
_entity.pdbx_description
1 polymer ?
#
loop_
_entity_poly.entity_id
_entity_poly.type
_entity_poly.pdbx_seq_one_letter_code
_entity_poly.pdbx_strand_id
1 'polypeptide(L)'
;MNMCCRTLLLCAIFAGVLTMVTLAAEQKITKCCTEVSIANVTAPIVGYRIQRKNPPCVRAVIFETTEGEVCSHWKQDWVFGKIKELEESRRTKKNTTVTAKP
;
A
#
# COMPACT_ATOMS: atom_id res chain seq x y z
N MET A 1 3.84 -30.52 -50.54
CA MET A 1 4.03 -30.64 -49.08
C MET A 1 4.66 -29.37 -48.46
N ASN A 2 4.22 -28.16 -48.83
CA ASN A 2 4.74 -26.88 -48.26
C ASN A 2 3.72 -26.16 -47.34
N MET A 3 2.50 -26.70 -47.22
CA MET A 3 1.39 -26.03 -46.53
C MET A 3 1.36 -26.33 -45.03
N CYS A 4 1.82 -27.51 -44.59
CA CYS A 4 1.88 -27.88 -43.16
C CYS A 4 2.97 -27.13 -42.39
N CYS A 5 4.13 -26.89 -43.00
CA CYS A 5 5.23 -26.21 -42.29
C CYS A 5 4.93 -24.73 -42.04
N ARG A 6 4.22 -24.07 -42.97
CA ARG A 6 3.84 -22.65 -42.84
C ARG A 6 2.78 -22.44 -41.76
N THR A 7 1.80 -23.33 -41.65
CA THR A 7 0.80 -23.29 -40.58
C THR A 7 1.42 -23.63 -39.22
N LEU A 8 2.33 -24.60 -39.14
CA LEU A 8 3.04 -24.93 -37.89
C LEU A 8 3.91 -23.77 -37.40
N LEU A 9 4.61 -23.07 -38.30
CA LEU A 9 5.41 -21.88 -37.95
C LEU A 9 4.53 -20.75 -37.40
N LEU A 10 3.39 -20.49 -38.03
CA LEU A 10 2.45 -19.45 -37.59
C LEU A 10 1.83 -19.78 -36.24
N CYS A 11 1.46 -21.05 -36.01
CA CYS A 11 0.95 -21.51 -34.72
C CYS A 11 2.00 -21.37 -33.60
N ALA A 12 3.26 -21.71 -33.87
CA ALA A 12 4.34 -21.57 -32.89
C ALA A 12 4.61 -20.10 -32.53
N ILE A 13 4.55 -19.20 -33.52
CA ILE A 13 4.70 -17.74 -33.30
C ILE A 13 3.53 -17.20 -32.48
N PHE A 14 2.29 -17.55 -32.84
CA PHE A 14 1.10 -17.11 -32.10
C PHE A 14 1.08 -17.63 -30.65
N ALA A 15 1.46 -18.90 -30.44
CA ALA A 15 1.58 -19.48 -29.10
C ALA A 15 2.68 -18.77 -28.28
N GLY A 16 3.85 -18.52 -28.89
CA GLY A 16 4.94 -17.78 -28.25
C GLY A 16 4.53 -16.36 -27.85
N VAL A 17 3.90 -15.60 -28.75
CA VAL A 17 3.40 -14.25 -28.47
C VAL A 17 2.35 -14.26 -27.35
N LEU A 18 1.43 -15.23 -27.36
CA LEU A 18 0.41 -15.34 -26.30
C LEU A 18 1.03 -15.67 -24.94
N THR A 19 2.07 -16.52 -24.89
CA THR A 19 2.79 -16.83 -23.64
C THR A 19 3.62 -15.66 -23.11
N MET A 20 4.12 -14.77 -23.98
CA MET A 20 4.88 -13.58 -23.54
C MET A 20 3.98 -12.50 -22.94
N VAL A 21 2.71 -12.42 -23.37
CA VAL A 21 1.74 -11.43 -22.88
C VAL A 21 1.23 -11.77 -21.47
N THR A 22 1.21 -13.04 -21.06
CA THR A 22 0.68 -13.43 -19.75
C THR A 22 1.61 -13.16 -18.57
N LEU A 23 2.92 -12.95 -18.80
CA LEU A 23 3.90 -12.69 -17.74
C LEU A 23 4.04 -11.20 -17.36
N ALA A 24 3.45 -10.28 -18.11
CA ALA A 24 3.65 -8.83 -17.93
C ALA A 24 2.46 -8.10 -17.28
N ALA A 25 1.47 -8.83 -16.75
CA ALA A 25 0.40 -8.24 -15.96
C ALA A 25 0.84 -8.11 -14.49
N GLU A 26 1.84 -7.27 -14.21
CA GLU A 26 1.97 -6.67 -12.89
C GLU A 26 0.77 -5.76 -12.69
N GLN A 27 -0.35 -6.34 -12.28
CA GLN A 27 -1.47 -5.57 -11.76
C GLN A 27 -0.91 -4.77 -10.60
N LYS A 28 -0.77 -3.46 -10.81
CA LYS A 28 -0.39 -2.50 -9.79
C LYS A 28 -1.54 -2.43 -8.79
N ILE A 29 -1.67 -3.47 -7.95
CA ILE A 29 -2.65 -3.55 -6.89
C ILE A 29 -2.32 -2.37 -6.00
N THR A 30 -3.14 -1.32 -6.10
CA THR A 30 -3.05 -0.19 -5.20
C THR A 30 -3.45 -0.74 -3.84
N LYS A 31 -2.47 -1.14 -3.03
CA LYS A 31 -2.71 -1.66 -1.68
C LYS A 31 -3.37 -0.55 -0.86
N CYS A 32 -4.65 -0.72 -0.58
CA CYS A 32 -5.45 0.19 0.23
C CYS A 32 -6.29 -0.61 1.22
N CYS A 33 -6.72 0.02 2.31
CA CYS A 33 -7.62 -0.62 3.27
C CYS A 33 -9.01 -0.76 2.65
N THR A 34 -9.48 -1.99 2.51
CA THR A 34 -10.88 -2.33 2.20
C THR A 34 -11.70 -2.56 3.47
N GLU A 35 -11.02 -2.91 4.57
CA GLU A 35 -11.59 -3.10 5.91
C GLU A 35 -10.75 -2.34 6.95
N VAL A 36 -11.32 -2.14 8.14
CA VAL A 36 -10.67 -1.42 9.24
C VAL A 36 -10.93 -2.11 10.56
N SER A 37 -9.90 -2.14 11.41
CA SER A 37 -9.99 -2.63 12.79
C SER A 37 -10.46 -1.53 13.74
N ILE A 38 -11.23 -1.93 14.75
CA ILE A 38 -11.58 -1.10 15.91
C ILE A 38 -10.65 -1.37 17.11
N ALA A 39 -9.92 -2.48 17.09
CA ALA A 39 -9.04 -2.90 18.17
C ALA A 39 -7.82 -1.99 18.28
N ASN A 40 -7.31 -1.82 19.50
CA ASN A 40 -6.06 -1.11 19.74
C ASN A 40 -4.89 -1.86 19.11
N VAL A 41 -3.97 -1.11 18.53
CA VAL A 41 -2.71 -1.64 18.00
C VAL A 41 -1.72 -1.76 19.14
N THR A 42 -1.24 -2.98 19.38
CA THR A 42 -0.23 -3.29 20.42
C THR A 42 1.19 -3.09 19.92
N ALA A 43 1.42 -3.28 18.62
CA ALA A 43 2.72 -3.08 17.99
C ALA A 43 3.16 -1.61 18.08
N PRO A 44 4.46 -1.32 18.23
CA PRO A 44 4.98 0.05 18.22
C PRO A 44 4.62 0.81 16.95
N ILE A 45 3.87 1.90 17.08
CA ILE A 45 3.47 2.77 15.98
C ILE A 45 4.56 3.83 15.75
N VAL A 46 5.14 3.84 14.56
CA VAL A 46 6.21 4.78 14.16
C VAL A 46 5.70 5.92 13.29
N GLY A 47 4.53 5.74 12.66
CA GLY A 47 3.97 6.70 11.72
C GLY A 47 2.50 6.44 11.45
N TYR A 48 1.90 7.35 10.68
CA TYR A 48 0.54 7.19 10.20
C TYR A 48 0.33 7.95 8.90
N ARG A 49 -0.67 7.51 8.14
CA ARG A 49 -1.24 8.24 7.00
C ARG A 49 -2.76 8.11 6.98
N ILE A 50 -3.42 9.10 6.40
CA ILE A 50 -4.88 9.12 6.28
C ILE A 50 -5.26 8.65 4.87
N GLN A 51 -6.03 7.57 4.81
CA GLN A 51 -6.62 7.08 3.57
C GLN A 51 -8.00 7.71 3.37
N ARG A 52 -8.18 8.40 2.24
CA ARG A 52 -9.50 8.88 1.81
C ARG A 52 -10.32 7.72 1.24
N LYS A 53 -11.65 7.79 1.41
CA LYS A 53 -12.57 6.82 0.82
C LYS A 53 -12.51 6.91 -0.71
N ASN A 54 -12.23 5.79 -1.36
CA ASN A 54 -12.28 5.64 -2.82
C ASN A 54 -12.54 4.15 -3.14
N PRO A 55 -13.80 3.74 -3.39
CA PRO A 55 -14.14 2.32 -3.53
C PRO A 55 -13.20 1.57 -4.51
N PRO A 56 -12.70 0.37 -4.14
CA PRO A 56 -13.09 -0.43 -2.96
C PRO A 56 -12.46 0.02 -1.63
N CYS A 57 -11.59 1.03 -1.64
CA CYS A 57 -10.91 1.54 -0.44
C CYS A 57 -11.88 2.30 0.48
N VAL A 58 -11.87 1.96 1.76
CA VAL A 58 -12.65 2.65 2.80
C VAL A 58 -11.86 3.81 3.41
N ARG A 59 -12.54 4.67 4.17
CA ARG A 59 -11.83 5.72 4.94
C ARG A 59 -11.13 5.06 6.12
N ALA A 60 -9.82 5.23 6.22
CA ALA A 60 -9.01 4.60 7.26
C ALA A 60 -7.87 5.52 7.73
N VAL A 61 -7.42 5.32 8.97
CA VAL A 61 -6.08 5.73 9.39
C VAL A 61 -5.20 4.51 9.28
N ILE A 62 -4.15 4.59 8.49
CA ILE A 62 -3.16 3.52 8.35
C ILE A 62 -2.02 3.86 9.29
N PHE A 63 -1.83 3.04 10.32
CA PHE A 63 -0.67 3.14 11.18
C PHE A 63 0.48 2.32 10.60
N GLU A 64 1.65 2.94 10.53
CA GLU A 64 2.90 2.27 10.22
C GLU A 64 3.47 1.77 11.55
N THR A 65 3.59 0.46 11.69
CA THR A 65 4.17 -0.18 12.86
C THR A 65 5.48 -0.86 12.49
N THR A 66 6.24 -1.31 13.49
CA THR A 66 7.45 -2.11 13.26
C THR A 66 7.17 -3.47 12.61
N GLU A 67 5.93 -3.95 12.69
CA GLU A 67 5.51 -5.26 12.18
C GLU A 67 4.77 -5.16 10.84
N GLY A 68 4.42 -3.94 10.41
CA GLY A 68 3.68 -3.69 9.19
C GLY A 68 2.61 -2.62 9.34
N GLU A 69 1.76 -2.51 8.33
CA GLU A 69 0.71 -1.51 8.28
C GLU A 69 -0.60 -2.03 8.88
N VAL A 70 -1.25 -1.21 9.71
CA VAL A 70 -2.55 -1.55 10.31
C VAL A 70 -3.61 -0.53 9.93
N CYS A 71 -4.68 -1.02 9.28
CA CYS A 71 -5.87 -0.25 8.93
C CYS A 71 -6.78 -0.06 10.15
N SER A 72 -6.86 1.16 10.68
CA SER A 72 -7.66 1.50 11.87
C SER A 72 -8.83 2.40 11.54
N HIS A 73 -9.95 2.18 12.23
CA HIS A 73 -11.17 2.95 12.03
C HIS A 73 -10.99 4.38 12.59
N TRP A 74 -11.08 5.38 11.72
CA TRP A 74 -10.77 6.79 12.03
C TRP A 74 -11.61 7.44 13.15
N LYS A 75 -12.75 6.84 13.53
CA LYS A 75 -13.61 7.31 14.63
C LYS A 75 -13.25 6.80 16.02
N GLN A 76 -12.27 5.88 16.16
CA GLN A 76 -11.91 5.38 17.48
C GLN A 76 -11.14 6.44 18.26
N ASP A 77 -11.48 6.66 19.54
CA ASP A 77 -10.87 7.71 20.36
C ASP A 77 -9.35 7.54 20.50
N TRP A 78 -8.90 6.28 20.64
CA TRP A 78 -7.47 5.96 20.72
C TRP A 78 -6.69 6.34 19.46
N VAL A 79 -7.33 6.27 18.28
CA VAL A 79 -6.71 6.63 17.00
C VAL A 79 -6.41 8.12 16.98
N PHE A 80 -7.36 8.94 17.43
CA PHE A 80 -7.17 10.39 17.53
C PHE A 80 -6.07 10.74 18.54
N GLY A 81 -6.11 10.13 19.72
CA GLY A 81 -5.08 10.31 20.75
C GLY A 81 -3.68 9.99 20.23
N LYS A 82 -3.53 8.86 19.53
CA LYS A 82 -2.24 8.44 18.97
C LYS A 82 -1.74 9.35 17.85
N ILE A 83 -2.61 9.83 16.97
CA ILE A 83 -2.24 10.81 15.94
C ILE A 83 -1.70 12.09 16.58
N LYS A 84 -2.37 12.60 17.62
CA LYS A 84 -1.95 13.81 18.33
C LYS A 84 -0.54 13.65 18.93
N GLU A 85 -0.30 12.53 19.61
CA GLU A 85 1.01 12.19 20.18
C GLU A 85 2.13 12.14 19.11
N LEU A 86 1.84 11.54 17.95
CA LEU A 86 2.79 11.47 16.84
C LEU A 86 3.10 12.86 16.25
N GLU A 87 2.10 13.73 16.12
CA GLU A 87 2.29 15.10 15.63
C GLU A 87 3.06 15.98 16.61
N GLU A 88 2.82 15.85 17.91
CA GLU A 88 3.60 16.53 18.95
C GLU A 88 5.07 16.08 18.91
N SER A 89 5.30 14.77 18.79
CA SER A 89 6.65 14.21 18.64
C SER A 89 7.37 14.72 17.39
N ARG A 90 6.66 14.84 16.25
CA ARG A 90 7.20 15.40 15.00
C ARG A 90 7.59 16.87 15.15
N ARG A 91 6.77 17.67 15.83
CA ARG A 91 7.06 19.10 16.08
C ARG A 91 8.29 19.28 16.96
N THR A 92 8.41 18.51 18.04
CA THR A 92 9.58 18.56 18.93
C THR A 92 10.86 18.20 18.18
N LYS A 93 10.84 17.13 17.38
CA LYS A 93 12.00 16.75 16.54
C LYS A 93 12.39 17.86 15.57
N LYS A 94 11.41 18.47 14.88
CA LYS A 94 11.65 19.56 13.93
C LYS A 94 12.32 20.76 14.61
N ASN A 95 11.87 21.14 15.80
CA ASN A 95 12.44 22.27 16.55
C ASN A 95 13.90 21.99 16.93
N THR A 96 14.21 20.78 17.42
CA THR A 96 15.60 20.39 17.73
C THR A 96 16.51 20.40 16.50
N THR A 97 16.02 19.94 15.34
CA THR A 97 16.80 19.97 14.09
C THR A 97 17.06 21.40 13.60
N VAL A 98 16.12 22.32 13.80
CA VAL A 98 16.30 23.75 13.46
C VAL A 98 17.32 24.41 14.40
N THR A 99 17.30 24.08 15.70
CA THR A 99 18.24 24.64 16.68
C THR A 99 19.66 24.03 16.57
N ALA A 100 19.79 22.81 16.03
CA ALA A 100 21.08 22.11 15.89
C ALA A 100 21.79 22.34 14.55
N LYS A 101 21.27 23.18 13.66
CA LYS A 101 21.94 23.54 12.39
C LYS A 101 22.91 24.70 12.66
N PRO A 102 24.25 24.51 12.52
CA PRO A 102 25.23 25.57 12.72
C PRO A 102 25.12 26.70 11.69
#